data_AF-A0A536QV70-F1
#
_entry.id   AF-A0A536QV70-F1
#
_cell.length_a   1.000
_cell.length_b   1.000
_cell.length_c   1.000
_cell.angle_alpha   90.00
_cell.angle_beta   90.00
_cell.angle_gamma   90.00
#
_symmetry.space_group_name_H-M   'P 1'
#
loop_
_entity.id
_entity.type
_entity.pdbx_description
1 polymer ?
#
loop_
_entity_poly.entity_id
_entity_poly.type
_entity_poly.pdbx_seq_one_letter_code
_entity_poly.pdbx_strand_id
1 'polypeptide(L)'
;MVPPVSRRTFPLSLDGRSRTVQVDHGYWSARRVVRVDGVEVLRVEPRSFRERIDLWQSSTEHVFGIDTHRLALRVRPGLLTYEIELVVDGRSLSDGLPAGPLRPPAHGRYSYTWFKVGVAGAVFFVYQLIVLGLFGPIARAFGGPRWVLAAEVAMDLAIPVLAVVLVILAWQTDRRGRNVTVALAFLALILFAFRGTAAEAADLALPFDEESVAFAGWQPAPMDMRRVTFVGGPEVEFANFVKVRFRRLEPGAYLLLRGHFSRLIVDMQALSAGSR
;
A
#
# COMPACT_ATOMS: atom_id res chain seq x y z
N MET A 1 9.97 -16.23 12.34
CA MET A 1 10.18 -16.89 11.03
C MET A 1 11.58 -16.56 10.54
N VAL A 2 12.43 -17.57 10.30
CA VAL A 2 13.75 -17.34 9.71
C VAL A 2 13.53 -17.05 8.22
N PRO A 3 14.00 -15.90 7.69
CA PRO A 3 13.83 -15.60 6.27
C PRO A 3 14.53 -16.69 5.43
N PRO A 4 13.99 -17.06 4.25
CA PRO A 4 14.61 -18.02 3.36
C PRO A 4 16.06 -17.61 3.07
N VAL A 5 16.98 -18.54 3.35
CA VAL A 5 18.42 -18.43 3.09
C VAL A 5 18.78 -19.47 2.04
N SER A 6 19.42 -19.02 0.96
CA SER A 6 20.11 -19.91 0.02
C SER A 6 21.52 -20.14 0.55
N ARG A 7 21.90 -21.41 0.73
CA ARG A 7 23.25 -21.80 1.10
C ARG A 7 23.94 -22.44 -0.09
N ARG A 8 25.15 -21.98 -0.42
CA ARG A 8 25.99 -22.57 -1.46
C ARG A 8 27.37 -22.90 -0.89
N THR A 9 27.86 -24.09 -1.19
CA THR A 9 29.17 -24.56 -0.73
C THR A 9 30.08 -24.73 -1.94
N PHE A 10 31.30 -24.21 -1.82
CA PHE A 10 32.34 -24.28 -2.82
C PHE A 10 33.54 -25.02 -2.22
N PRO A 11 33.91 -26.20 -2.73
CA PRO A 11 35.20 -26.80 -2.44
C PRO A 11 36.29 -26.08 -3.24
N LEU A 12 37.43 -25.82 -2.61
CA LEU A 12 38.60 -25.21 -3.24
C LEU A 12 39.88 -25.89 -2.76
N SER A 13 40.88 -25.94 -3.63
CA SER A 13 42.24 -26.32 -3.28
C SER A 13 43.15 -25.13 -3.52
N LEU A 14 43.76 -24.62 -2.45
CA LEU A 14 44.68 -23.48 -2.47
C LEU A 14 46.03 -23.95 -1.95
N ASP A 15 47.08 -23.80 -2.74
CA ASP A 15 48.45 -24.23 -2.39
C ASP A 15 48.53 -25.68 -1.85
N GLY A 16 47.74 -26.59 -2.44
CA GLY A 16 47.67 -28.00 -2.04
C GLY A 16 46.84 -28.30 -0.78
N ARG A 17 46.21 -27.28 -0.17
CA ARG A 17 45.29 -27.44 0.97
C ARG A 17 43.84 -27.36 0.51
N SER A 18 43.06 -28.38 0.87
CA SER A 18 41.62 -28.36 0.66
C SER A 18 40.95 -27.42 1.68
N ARG A 19 40.07 -26.57 1.17
CA ARG A 19 39.31 -25.56 1.90
C ARG A 19 37.84 -25.65 1.47
N THR A 20 36.94 -25.27 2.36
CA THR A 20 35.50 -25.22 2.07
C THR A 20 34.98 -23.81 2.32
N VAL A 21 34.49 -23.15 1.26
CA VAL A 21 33.81 -21.86 1.35
C VAL A 21 32.31 -22.07 1.35
N GLN A 22 31.63 -21.65 2.41
CA GLN A 22 30.18 -21.65 2.53
C GLN A 22 29.66 -20.23 2.43
N VAL A 23 28.67 -20.02 1.57
CA VAL A 23 28.00 -18.74 1.36
C VAL A 23 26.54 -18.89 1.76
N ASP A 24 26.12 -18.16 2.78
CA ASP A 24 24.72 -17.99 3.14
C ASP A 24 24.22 -16.65 2.56
N HIS A 25 23.19 -16.70 1.72
CA HIS A 25 22.55 -15.53 1.13
C HIS A 25 21.07 -15.46 1.52
N GLY A 26 20.68 -14.43 2.25
CA GLY A 26 19.30 -14.19 2.63
C GLY A 26 18.50 -13.58 1.49
N TYR A 27 17.52 -14.31 0.98
CA TYR A 27 16.73 -13.90 -0.19
C TYR A 27 16.00 -12.57 0.07
N TRP A 28 15.33 -12.46 1.23
CA TRP A 28 14.60 -11.24 1.62
C TRP A 28 15.37 -10.28 2.54
N SER A 29 16.54 -10.66 3.03
CA SER A 29 17.34 -9.78 3.87
C SER A 29 18.50 -9.15 3.13
N ALA A 30 18.83 -9.63 1.92
CA ALA A 30 20.07 -9.34 1.19
C ALA A 30 21.34 -9.66 1.99
N ARG A 31 21.21 -10.28 3.18
CA ARG A 31 22.31 -10.62 4.07
C ARG A 31 23.22 -11.61 3.36
N ARG A 32 24.53 -11.44 3.51
CA ARG A 32 25.52 -12.36 2.97
C ARG A 32 26.50 -12.72 4.08
N VAL A 33 26.71 -14.00 4.28
CA VAL A 33 27.73 -14.48 5.21
C VAL A 33 28.59 -15.48 4.47
N VAL A 34 29.90 -15.26 4.49
CA VAL A 34 30.88 -16.20 3.95
C VAL A 34 31.62 -16.82 5.11
N ARG A 35 31.68 -18.15 5.12
CA ARG A 35 32.47 -18.93 6.06
C ARG A 35 33.51 -19.74 5.32
N VAL A 36 34.72 -19.82 5.86
CA VAL A 36 35.81 -20.64 5.36
C VAL A 36 36.11 -21.67 6.43
N ASP A 37 35.96 -22.95 6.10
CA ASP A 37 36.11 -24.07 7.04
C ASP A 37 35.28 -23.86 8.34
N GLY A 38 34.11 -23.25 8.21
CA GLY A 38 33.20 -22.94 9.32
C GLY A 38 33.43 -21.59 10.02
N VAL A 39 34.52 -20.88 9.74
CA VAL A 39 34.84 -19.57 10.34
C VAL A 39 34.29 -18.44 9.47
N GLU A 40 33.54 -17.50 10.05
CA GLU A 40 33.02 -16.32 9.35
C GLU A 40 34.16 -15.37 8.94
N VAL A 41 34.32 -15.14 7.64
CA VAL A 41 35.36 -14.25 7.06
C VAL A 41 34.77 -12.99 6.42
N LEU A 42 33.48 -13.02 6.09
CA LEU A 42 32.77 -11.87 5.54
C LEU A 42 31.32 -11.89 6.02
N ARG A 43 30.84 -10.73 6.45
CA ARG A 43 29.42 -10.50 6.72
C ARG A 43 28.96 -9.16 6.17
N VAL A 44 27.99 -9.23 5.27
CA VAL A 44 27.29 -8.07 4.72
C VAL A 44 25.90 -8.06 5.31
N GLU A 45 25.61 -7.07 6.14
CA GLU A 45 24.32 -6.88 6.80
C GLU A 45 23.80 -5.49 6.45
N PRO A 46 22.75 -5.37 5.61
CA PRO A 46 22.23 -4.06 5.24
C PRO A 46 21.63 -3.36 6.46
N ARG A 47 22.04 -2.12 6.71
CA ARG A 47 21.62 -1.32 7.87
C ARG A 47 20.31 -0.59 7.66
N SER A 48 19.90 -0.45 6.40
CA SER A 48 18.68 0.25 6.03
C SER A 48 17.89 -0.51 4.95
N PHE A 49 16.61 -0.16 4.82
CA PHE A 49 15.78 -0.65 3.72
C PHE A 49 16.36 -0.27 2.35
N ARG A 50 16.91 0.94 2.23
CA ARG A 50 17.55 1.42 1.00
C ARG A 50 18.76 0.57 0.62
N GLU A 51 19.67 0.33 1.55
CA GLU A 51 20.85 -0.50 1.30
C GLU A 51 20.49 -1.94 0.93
N ARG A 52 19.46 -2.49 1.58
CA ARG A 52 18.92 -3.82 1.25
C ARG A 52 18.42 -3.88 -0.19
N ILE A 53 17.67 -2.85 -0.59
CA ILE A 53 17.14 -2.68 -1.96
C ILE A 53 18.29 -2.58 -2.96
N ASP A 54 19.30 -1.75 -2.66
CA ASP A 54 20.45 -1.55 -3.54
C ASP A 54 21.18 -2.89 -3.75
N LEU A 55 21.38 -3.68 -2.69
CA LEU A 55 22.01 -5.01 -2.75
C LEU A 55 21.16 -6.08 -3.46
N TRP A 56 19.84 -5.93 -3.51
CA TRP A 56 18.95 -6.78 -4.33
C TRP A 56 19.00 -6.43 -5.80
N GLN A 57 19.36 -5.20 -6.15
CA GLN A 57 19.24 -4.70 -7.52
C GLN A 57 20.57 -4.62 -8.23
N SER A 58 21.63 -4.37 -7.48
CA SER A 58 22.95 -4.23 -8.04
C SER A 58 23.68 -5.57 -7.96
N SER A 59 24.28 -5.93 -9.08
CA SER A 59 25.36 -6.88 -9.05
C SER A 59 26.48 -6.32 -8.19
N THR A 60 27.07 -7.16 -7.35
CA THR A 60 27.95 -6.71 -6.27
C THR A 60 29.12 -7.66 -6.11
N GLU A 61 30.30 -7.10 -5.81
CA GLU A 61 31.51 -7.83 -5.46
C GLU A 61 31.85 -7.57 -4.00
N HIS A 62 32.14 -8.62 -3.25
CA HIS A 62 32.66 -8.51 -1.89
C HIS A 62 33.96 -9.28 -1.78
N VAL A 63 35.05 -8.54 -1.63
CA VAL A 63 36.40 -9.10 -1.56
C VAL A 63 36.68 -9.58 -0.14
N PHE A 64 37.32 -10.75 -0.02
CA PHE A 64 37.81 -11.31 1.23
C PHE A 64 39.08 -12.14 0.98
N GLY A 65 39.87 -12.40 2.03
CA GLY A 65 41.12 -13.16 1.92
C GLY A 65 40.99 -14.58 2.48
N ILE A 66 41.71 -15.53 1.89
CA ILE A 66 42.00 -16.84 2.48
C ILE A 66 43.50 -17.08 2.33
N ASP A 67 44.20 -17.23 3.46
CA ASP A 67 45.66 -17.37 3.49
C ASP A 67 46.32 -16.22 2.69
N THR A 68 47.04 -16.52 1.61
CA THR A 68 47.70 -15.57 0.68
C THR A 68 46.85 -15.20 -0.54
N HIS A 69 45.70 -15.83 -0.73
CA HIS A 69 44.86 -15.67 -1.91
C HIS A 69 43.78 -14.61 -1.73
N ARG A 70 43.49 -13.88 -2.80
CA ARG A 70 42.43 -12.87 -2.83
C ARG A 70 41.19 -13.46 -3.47
N LEU A 71 40.12 -13.58 -2.69
CA LEU A 71 38.83 -14.07 -3.16
C LEU A 71 37.82 -12.94 -3.26
N ALA A 72 36.81 -13.16 -4.11
CA ALA A 72 35.66 -12.27 -4.19
C ALA A 72 34.36 -13.06 -4.36
N LEU A 73 33.38 -12.72 -3.52
CA LEU A 73 32.00 -13.15 -3.68
C LEU A 73 31.30 -12.21 -4.65
N ARG A 74 30.93 -12.71 -5.82
CA ARG A 74 30.08 -12.01 -6.78
C ARG A 74 28.63 -12.48 -6.63
N VAL A 75 27.72 -11.54 -6.43
CA VAL A 75 26.29 -11.81 -6.40
C VAL A 75 25.64 -11.01 -7.50
N ARG A 76 24.97 -11.71 -8.42
CA ARG A 76 24.22 -11.12 -9.52
C ARG A 76 22.73 -11.43 -9.35
N PRO A 77 21.89 -10.42 -9.15
CA PRO A 77 20.44 -10.61 -9.13
C PRO A 77 19.89 -11.07 -10.48
N GLY A 78 19.13 -12.17 -10.45
CA GLY A 78 18.30 -12.69 -11.53
C GLY A 78 16.84 -12.21 -11.40
N LEU A 79 15.95 -12.62 -12.31
CA LEU A 79 14.52 -12.21 -12.23
C LEU A 79 13.82 -12.71 -10.96
N LEU A 80 14.11 -13.95 -10.55
CA LEU A 80 13.54 -14.62 -9.38
C LEU A 80 14.58 -15.42 -8.58
N THR A 81 15.85 -15.28 -8.93
CA THR A 81 16.96 -16.07 -8.37
C THR A 81 18.18 -15.19 -8.20
N TYR A 82 19.19 -15.68 -7.49
CA TYR A 82 20.48 -15.03 -7.38
C TYR A 82 21.55 -15.95 -7.94
N GLU A 83 22.37 -15.41 -8.83
CA GLU A 83 23.60 -16.08 -9.24
C GLU A 83 24.71 -15.71 -8.27
N ILE A 84 25.28 -16.74 -7.64
CA ILE A 84 26.38 -16.61 -6.69
C ILE A 84 27.62 -17.22 -7.32
N GLU A 85 28.64 -16.42 -7.56
CA GLU A 85 29.91 -16.82 -8.15
C GLU A 85 31.04 -16.52 -7.16
N LEU A 86 32.00 -17.44 -7.07
CA LEU A 86 33.23 -17.23 -6.31
C LEU A 86 34.38 -17.00 -7.29
N VAL A 87 35.13 -15.94 -7.06
CA VAL A 87 36.33 -15.60 -7.82
C VAL A 87 37.55 -15.78 -6.92
N VAL A 88 38.60 -16.42 -7.44
CA VAL A 88 39.88 -16.67 -6.76
C VAL A 88 40.98 -16.10 -7.64
N ASP A 89 41.77 -15.16 -7.09
CA ASP A 89 42.89 -14.50 -7.78
C ASP A 89 42.54 -13.96 -9.18
N GLY A 90 41.33 -13.40 -9.30
CA GLY A 90 40.83 -12.83 -10.54
C GLY A 90 40.33 -13.85 -11.56
N ARG A 91 40.13 -15.12 -11.19
CA ARG A 91 39.51 -16.17 -12.03
C ARG A 91 38.25 -16.71 -11.40
N SER A 92 37.25 -17.01 -12.21
CA SER A 92 36.02 -17.64 -11.72
C SER A 92 36.29 -19.08 -11.32
N LEU A 93 35.77 -19.50 -10.16
CA LEU A 93 35.90 -20.87 -9.69
C LEU A 93 35.09 -21.86 -10.57
N SER A 94 34.00 -21.40 -11.20
CA SER A 94 33.12 -22.29 -11.97
C SER A 94 33.71 -22.73 -13.32
N ASP A 95 34.45 -21.87 -14.00
CA ASP A 95 34.96 -22.13 -15.35
C ASP A 95 36.48 -21.91 -15.50
N GLY A 96 37.16 -21.38 -14.48
CA GLY A 96 38.59 -21.09 -14.49
C GLY A 96 39.01 -19.91 -15.35
N LEU A 97 38.06 -19.24 -16.00
CA LEU A 97 38.32 -18.10 -16.88
C LEU A 97 38.58 -16.83 -16.06
N PRO A 98 39.31 -15.85 -16.62
CA PRO A 98 39.47 -14.55 -16.01
C PRO A 98 38.10 -13.95 -15.68
N ALA A 99 37.93 -13.54 -14.43
CA ALA A 99 36.73 -12.91 -13.94
C ALA A 99 36.61 -11.52 -14.59
N GLY A 100 35.82 -11.45 -15.66
CA GLY A 100 35.56 -10.22 -16.40
C GLY A 100 34.89 -9.13 -15.56
N PRO A 101 34.55 -7.98 -16.16
CA PRO A 101 33.85 -6.91 -15.45
C PRO A 101 32.53 -7.42 -14.89
N LEU A 102 32.12 -6.82 -13.78
CA LEU A 102 30.94 -7.24 -13.06
C LEU A 102 29.69 -7.08 -13.94
N ARG A 103 29.02 -8.19 -14.25
CA ARG A 103 27.87 -8.17 -15.15
C ARG A 103 26.73 -7.36 -14.53
N PRO A 104 25.97 -6.58 -15.31
CA PRO A 104 24.80 -5.91 -14.79
C PRO A 104 23.77 -6.94 -14.28
N PRO A 105 22.85 -6.53 -13.39
CA PRO A 105 21.77 -7.40 -12.94
C PRO A 105 20.93 -7.87 -14.14
N ALA A 106 20.36 -9.08 -14.05
CA ALA A 106 19.61 -9.67 -15.17
C ALA A 106 18.33 -8.90 -15.50
N HIS A 107 17.77 -8.21 -14.51
CA HIS A 107 16.62 -7.35 -14.68
C HIS A 107 17.07 -5.91 -14.98
N GLY A 108 16.54 -5.34 -16.07
CA GLY A 108 16.93 -4.01 -16.55
C GLY A 108 16.63 -2.89 -15.56
N ARG A 109 17.24 -1.71 -15.79
CA ARG A 109 17.18 -0.53 -14.89
C ARG A 109 15.77 -0.12 -14.44
N TYR A 110 14.73 -0.46 -15.21
CA TYR A 110 13.33 -0.11 -14.91
C TYR A 110 12.53 -1.20 -14.18
N SER A 111 13.06 -2.41 -14.02
CA SER A 111 12.33 -3.54 -13.42
C SER A 111 11.83 -3.23 -12.01
N TYR A 112 12.62 -2.51 -11.22
CA TYR A 112 12.25 -2.18 -9.85
C TYR A 112 11.22 -1.06 -9.76
N THR A 113 11.29 -0.07 -10.64
CA THR A 113 10.22 0.95 -10.75
C THR A 113 8.90 0.25 -11.04
N TRP A 114 8.89 -0.68 -11.99
CA TRP A 114 7.71 -1.47 -12.31
C TRP A 114 7.29 -2.42 -11.19
N PHE A 115 8.23 -3.00 -10.45
CA PHE A 115 7.91 -3.78 -9.25
C PHE A 115 7.24 -2.92 -8.17
N LYS A 116 7.75 -1.72 -7.87
CA LYS A 116 7.12 -0.78 -6.91
C LYS A 116 5.73 -0.36 -7.39
N VAL A 117 5.59 -0.02 -8.66
CA VAL A 117 4.31 0.34 -9.27
C VAL A 117 3.35 -0.85 -9.19
N GLY A 118 3.82 -2.07 -9.45
CA GLY A 118 3.04 -3.30 -9.32
C GLY A 118 2.58 -3.58 -7.89
N VAL A 119 3.47 -3.44 -6.89
CA VAL A 119 3.12 -3.60 -5.47
C VAL A 119 2.13 -2.51 -5.03
N ALA A 120 2.38 -1.25 -5.37
CA ALA A 120 1.47 -0.15 -5.05
C ALA A 120 0.10 -0.35 -5.72
N GLY A 121 0.08 -0.79 -6.98
CA GLY A 121 -1.13 -1.15 -7.72
C GLY A 121 -1.88 -2.33 -7.08
N ALA A 122 -1.17 -3.37 -6.63
CA ALA A 122 -1.77 -4.51 -5.94
C ALA A 122 -2.38 -4.11 -4.58
N VAL A 123 -1.67 -3.29 -3.79
CA VAL A 123 -2.20 -2.75 -2.52
C VAL A 123 -3.44 -1.89 -2.77
N PHE A 124 -3.39 -1.01 -3.78
CA PHE A 124 -4.53 -0.19 -4.17
C PHE A 124 -5.71 -1.06 -4.65
N PHE A 125 -5.45 -2.12 -5.42
CA PHE A 125 -6.48 -3.04 -5.86
C PHE A 125 -7.12 -3.80 -4.70
N VAL A 126 -6.32 -4.32 -3.75
CA VAL A 126 -6.82 -4.97 -2.53
C VAL A 126 -7.64 -3.99 -1.69
N TYR A 127 -7.17 -2.75 -1.55
CA TYR A 127 -7.94 -1.69 -0.90
C TYR A 127 -9.30 -1.49 -1.55
N GLN A 128 -9.35 -1.37 -2.89
CA GLN A 128 -10.60 -1.24 -3.63
C GLN A 128 -11.51 -2.46 -3.43
N LEU A 129 -10.98 -3.68 -3.45
CA LEU A 129 -11.78 -4.88 -3.18
C LEU A 129 -12.38 -4.88 -1.77
N ILE A 130 -11.62 -4.48 -0.77
CA ILE A 130 -12.11 -4.42 0.62
C ILE A 130 -13.16 -3.32 0.76
N VAL A 131 -12.90 -2.12 0.24
CA VAL A 131 -13.81 -0.97 0.41
C VAL A 131 -15.07 -1.12 -0.47
N LEU A 132 -14.93 -1.44 -1.76
CA LEU A 132 -16.05 -1.60 -2.70
C LEU A 132 -16.79 -2.93 -2.50
N GLY A 133 -16.05 -4.01 -2.31
CA GLY A 133 -16.58 -5.37 -2.35
C GLY A 133 -17.13 -5.87 -1.01
N LEU A 134 -16.61 -5.37 0.11
CA LEU A 134 -16.97 -5.85 1.44
C LEU A 134 -17.54 -4.74 2.33
N PHE A 135 -16.76 -3.68 2.56
CA PHE A 135 -17.11 -2.66 3.54
C PHE A 135 -18.32 -1.83 3.12
N GLY A 136 -18.35 -1.28 1.90
CA GLY A 136 -19.46 -0.49 1.40
C GLY A 136 -20.80 -1.24 1.42
N PRO A 137 -20.88 -2.49 0.92
CA PRO A 137 -22.09 -3.30 1.00
C PRO A 137 -22.53 -3.61 2.44
N ILE A 138 -21.60 -3.99 3.33
CA ILE A 138 -21.91 -4.27 4.75
C ILE A 138 -22.38 -3.00 5.46
N ALA A 139 -21.70 -1.88 5.27
CA ALA A 139 -22.08 -0.59 5.83
C ALA A 139 -23.50 -0.18 5.41
N ARG A 140 -23.90 -0.43 4.16
CA ARG A 140 -25.25 -0.15 3.67
C ARG A 140 -26.30 -1.16 4.12
N ALA A 141 -25.91 -2.42 4.37
CA ALA A 141 -26.82 -3.49 4.71
C ALA A 141 -27.09 -3.60 6.21
N PHE A 142 -26.09 -3.30 7.04
CA PHE A 142 -26.11 -3.54 8.49
C PHE A 142 -25.60 -2.36 9.32
N GLY A 143 -24.98 -1.37 8.68
CA GLY A 143 -24.46 -0.19 9.36
C GLY A 143 -25.49 0.93 9.43
N GLY A 144 -25.35 1.79 10.44
CA GLY A 144 -26.04 3.08 10.49
C GLY A 144 -25.40 4.15 9.59
N PRO A 145 -26.02 5.34 9.48
CA PRO A 145 -25.53 6.53 8.77
C PRO A 145 -24.02 6.77 8.80
N ARG A 146 -23.41 6.66 9.98
CA ARG A 146 -21.96 6.81 10.20
C ARG A 146 -21.12 5.84 9.38
N TRP A 147 -21.54 4.59 9.27
CA TRP A 147 -20.82 3.55 8.54
C TRP A 147 -20.92 3.77 7.02
N VAL A 148 -22.05 4.28 6.54
CA VAL A 148 -22.23 4.64 5.12
C VAL A 148 -21.34 5.83 4.77
N LEU A 149 -21.34 6.88 5.60
CA LEU A 149 -20.44 8.03 5.43
C LEU A 149 -18.97 7.60 5.48
N ALA A 150 -18.60 6.73 6.44
CA ALA A 150 -17.24 6.21 6.54
C ALA A 150 -16.82 5.44 5.28
N ALA A 151 -17.75 4.68 4.67
CA ALA A 151 -17.47 3.97 3.43
C ALA A 151 -17.29 4.92 2.24
N GLU A 152 -18.08 6.00 2.16
CA GLU A 152 -17.94 7.02 1.11
C GLU A 152 -16.62 7.77 1.25
N VAL A 153 -16.30 8.24 2.45
CA VAL A 153 -15.00 8.89 2.76
C VAL A 153 -13.83 7.96 2.43
N ALA A 154 -13.93 6.66 2.76
CA ALA A 154 -12.89 5.70 2.41
C ALA A 154 -12.74 5.54 0.89
N MET A 155 -13.83 5.48 0.13
CA MET A 155 -13.73 5.41 -1.34
C MET A 155 -13.04 6.65 -1.92
N ASP A 156 -13.43 7.83 -1.44
CA ASP A 156 -12.91 9.10 -1.95
C ASP A 156 -11.44 9.34 -1.57
N LEU A 157 -11.02 8.88 -0.39
CA LEU A 157 -9.62 8.97 0.06
C LEU A 157 -8.66 8.08 -0.73
N ALA A 158 -9.15 7.09 -1.48
CA ALA A 158 -8.30 6.17 -2.24
C ALA A 158 -7.39 6.90 -3.23
N ILE A 159 -7.97 7.89 -3.94
CA ILE A 159 -7.30 8.62 -5.01
C ILE A 159 -6.27 9.63 -4.46
N PRO A 160 -6.58 10.45 -3.44
CA PRO A 160 -5.59 11.27 -2.73
C PRO A 160 -4.43 10.45 -2.14
N VAL A 161 -4.72 9.32 -1.50
CA VAL A 161 -3.67 8.44 -0.94
C VAL A 161 -2.76 7.91 -2.04
N LEU A 162 -3.32 7.46 -3.17
CA LEU A 162 -2.54 7.03 -4.33
C LEU A 162 -1.64 8.17 -4.86
N ALA A 163 -2.15 9.41 -4.93
CA ALA A 163 -1.36 10.56 -5.35
C ALA A 163 -0.18 10.85 -4.39
N VAL A 164 -0.38 10.73 -3.07
CA VAL A 164 0.70 10.84 -2.09
C VAL A 164 1.74 9.73 -2.27
N VAL A 165 1.31 8.49 -2.49
CA VAL A 165 2.22 7.37 -2.78
C VAL A 165 3.06 7.64 -4.02
N LEU A 166 2.46 8.20 -5.08
CA LEU A 166 3.20 8.59 -6.29
C LEU A 166 4.27 9.65 -6.02
N VAL A 167 4.01 10.62 -5.14
CA VAL A 167 5.03 11.61 -4.71
C VAL A 167 6.19 10.92 -3.99
N ILE A 168 5.90 10.00 -3.06
CA ILE A 168 6.92 9.23 -2.34
C ILE A 168 7.76 8.40 -3.32
N LEU A 169 7.10 7.72 -4.27
CA LEU A 169 7.79 6.93 -5.29
C LEU A 169 8.65 7.82 -6.20
N ALA A 170 8.13 8.97 -6.62
CA ALA A 170 8.86 9.94 -7.45
C ALA A 170 10.12 10.47 -6.74
N TRP A 171 10.04 10.72 -5.42
CA TRP A 171 11.16 11.15 -4.60
C TRP A 171 12.31 10.13 -4.57
N GLN A 172 12.00 8.84 -4.73
CA GLN A 172 12.97 7.75 -4.72
C GLN A 172 13.61 7.49 -6.11
N THR A 173 13.32 8.30 -7.12
CA THR A 173 13.86 8.12 -8.49
C THR A 173 15.12 8.95 -8.74
N ASP A 174 15.98 8.47 -9.66
CA ASP A 174 17.19 9.18 -10.11
C ASP A 174 16.90 10.59 -10.67
N ARG A 175 15.69 10.79 -11.23
CA ARG A 175 15.22 12.08 -11.76
C ARG A 175 14.26 12.79 -10.79
N ARG A 176 14.61 12.79 -9.50
CA ARG A 176 13.79 13.33 -8.41
C ARG A 176 13.15 14.67 -8.74
N GLY A 177 13.90 15.64 -9.28
CA GLY A 177 13.40 17.00 -9.53
C GLY A 177 12.15 17.01 -10.41
N ARG A 178 12.27 16.55 -11.66
CA ARG A 178 11.16 16.54 -12.63
C ARG A 178 9.99 15.66 -12.17
N ASN A 179 10.29 14.46 -11.66
CA ASN A 179 9.25 13.51 -11.30
C ASN A 179 8.45 13.98 -10.07
N VAL A 180 9.12 14.60 -9.09
CA VAL A 180 8.46 15.17 -7.91
C VAL A 180 7.61 16.37 -8.30
N THR A 181 8.07 17.26 -9.20
CA THR A 181 7.25 18.39 -9.68
C THR A 181 5.95 17.90 -10.33
N VAL A 182 6.02 16.90 -11.21
CA VAL A 182 4.83 16.32 -11.86
C VAL A 182 3.91 15.67 -10.83
N ALA A 183 4.46 14.88 -9.91
CA ALA A 183 3.67 14.21 -8.88
C ALA A 183 3.01 15.21 -7.91
N LEU A 184 3.68 16.30 -7.54
CA LEU A 184 3.12 17.36 -6.71
C LEU A 184 2.03 18.15 -7.43
N ALA A 185 2.20 18.45 -8.72
CA ALA A 185 1.16 19.07 -9.54
C ALA A 185 -0.08 18.18 -9.63
N PHE A 186 0.11 16.87 -9.83
CA PHE A 186 -0.98 15.90 -9.82
C PHE A 186 -1.65 15.82 -8.43
N LEU A 187 -0.88 15.77 -7.34
CA LEU A 187 -1.42 15.78 -5.98
C LEU A 187 -2.25 17.05 -5.73
N ALA A 188 -1.77 18.23 -6.11
CA ALA A 188 -2.51 19.48 -5.96
C ALA A 188 -3.84 19.47 -6.72
N LEU A 189 -3.84 18.96 -7.96
CA LEU A 189 -5.06 18.80 -8.75
C LEU A 189 -6.06 17.85 -8.06
N ILE A 190 -5.58 16.74 -7.53
CA ILE A 190 -6.42 15.76 -6.82
C ILE A 190 -6.98 16.35 -5.53
N LEU A 191 -6.16 17.02 -4.71
CA LEU A 191 -6.65 17.70 -3.50
C LEU A 191 -7.70 18.78 -3.82
N PHE A 192 -7.56 19.48 -4.95
CA PHE A 192 -8.57 20.44 -5.40
C PHE A 192 -9.88 19.75 -5.82
N ALA A 193 -9.80 18.66 -6.59
CA ALA A 193 -10.96 17.91 -7.06
C ALA A 193 -11.71 17.22 -5.89
N PHE A 194 -10.97 16.73 -4.89
CA PHE A 194 -11.49 15.99 -3.73
C PHE A 194 -11.56 16.85 -2.46
N ARG A 195 -11.63 18.18 -2.58
CA ARG A 195 -11.68 19.10 -1.44
C ARG A 195 -12.86 18.86 -0.49
N GLY A 196 -13.95 18.27 -0.99
CA GLY A 196 -15.14 17.92 -0.19
C GLY A 196 -14.89 16.76 0.79
N THR A 197 -14.02 15.82 0.44
CA THR A 197 -13.73 14.62 1.24
C THR A 197 -13.11 14.97 2.59
N ALA A 198 -12.35 16.07 2.69
CA ALA A 198 -11.78 16.53 3.95
C ALA A 198 -12.86 17.02 4.94
N ALA A 199 -13.90 17.68 4.44
CA ALA A 199 -15.04 18.09 5.25
C ALA A 199 -15.85 16.86 5.71
N GLU A 200 -16.10 15.91 4.81
CA GLU A 200 -16.79 14.66 5.13
C GLU A 200 -16.04 13.79 6.14
N ALA A 201 -14.70 13.77 6.05
CA ALA A 201 -13.87 13.09 7.02
C ALA A 201 -13.90 13.76 8.40
N ALA A 202 -14.04 15.09 8.46
CA ALA A 202 -14.20 15.82 9.72
C ALA A 202 -15.55 15.50 10.39
N ASP A 203 -16.61 15.31 9.61
CA ASP A 203 -17.94 14.95 10.10
C ASP A 203 -17.97 13.57 10.80
N LEU A 204 -17.03 12.66 10.45
CA LEU A 204 -16.89 11.37 11.16
C LEU A 204 -16.42 11.53 12.61
N ALA A 205 -15.69 12.59 12.93
CA ALA A 205 -15.13 12.84 14.25
C ALA A 205 -16.10 13.54 15.20
N LEU A 206 -17.20 14.11 14.66
CA LEU A 206 -18.18 14.83 15.46
C LEU A 206 -19.26 13.89 16.02
N PRO A 207 -19.75 14.13 17.25
CA PRO A 207 -20.99 13.53 17.72
C PRO A 207 -22.14 13.93 16.77
N PHE A 208 -22.99 12.98 16.36
CA PHE A 208 -24.23 13.36 15.68
C PHE A 208 -25.22 13.75 16.77
N ASP A 209 -25.80 14.93 16.64
CA ASP A 209 -26.99 15.28 17.39
C ASP A 209 -28.15 14.47 16.80
N GLU A 210 -28.84 13.72 17.66
CA GLU A 210 -30.00 12.93 17.30
C GLU A 210 -31.25 13.69 17.70
N GLU A 211 -32.03 14.13 16.72
CA GLU A 211 -33.32 14.76 16.97
C GLU A 211 -34.42 13.94 16.33
N SER A 212 -35.40 13.54 17.15
CA SER A 212 -36.60 12.85 16.69
C SER A 212 -37.62 13.87 16.21
N VAL A 213 -37.89 13.89 14.91
CA VAL A 213 -38.88 14.81 14.33
C VAL A 213 -40.07 14.03 13.78
N ALA A 214 -41.28 14.50 14.09
CA ALA A 214 -42.51 13.89 13.64
C ALA A 214 -42.72 14.14 12.13
N PHE A 215 -42.97 13.06 11.38
CA PHE A 215 -43.09 13.07 9.94
C PHE A 215 -44.53 13.35 9.47
N ALA A 216 -44.71 14.33 8.57
CA ALA A 216 -46.02 14.75 8.06
C ALA A 216 -46.31 14.26 6.63
N GLY A 217 -45.31 14.10 5.76
CA GLY A 217 -45.54 13.66 4.38
C GLY A 217 -44.35 13.84 3.43
N TRP A 218 -44.45 13.23 2.24
CA TRP A 218 -43.48 13.40 1.15
C TRP A 218 -44.15 14.02 -0.07
N GLN A 219 -43.43 14.89 -0.78
CA GLN A 219 -43.80 15.34 -2.11
C GLN A 219 -42.70 15.00 -3.13
N PRO A 220 -43.06 14.58 -4.36
CA PRO A 220 -42.09 14.46 -5.45
C PRO A 220 -41.55 15.85 -5.82
N ALA A 221 -40.23 15.97 -5.97
CA ALA A 221 -39.56 17.18 -6.45
C ALA A 221 -38.78 16.88 -7.75
N PRO A 222 -38.42 17.90 -8.55
CA PRO A 222 -37.69 17.71 -9.81
C PRO A 222 -36.30 17.11 -9.58
N MET A 223 -35.81 16.28 -10.52
CA MET A 223 -34.46 15.70 -10.55
C MET A 223 -33.99 15.04 -9.25
N ASP A 224 -34.35 13.77 -9.03
CA ASP A 224 -33.77 12.97 -7.92
C ASP A 224 -33.79 13.74 -6.58
N MET A 225 -34.88 14.45 -6.30
CA MET A 225 -35.10 15.12 -5.02
C MET A 225 -36.41 14.65 -4.42
N ARG A 226 -36.45 14.54 -3.09
CA ARG A 226 -37.68 14.34 -2.33
C ARG A 226 -37.83 15.44 -1.30
N ARG A 227 -39.02 16.05 -1.25
CA ARG A 227 -39.34 17.02 -0.22
C ARG A 227 -39.99 16.29 0.96
N VAL A 228 -39.45 16.50 2.15
CA VAL A 228 -40.04 16.04 3.42
C VAL A 228 -40.77 17.20 4.06
N THR A 229 -41.99 16.93 4.50
CA THR A 229 -42.73 17.83 5.37
C THR A 229 -42.71 17.26 6.79
N PHE A 230 -42.34 18.09 7.75
CA PHE A 230 -42.34 17.76 9.18
C PHE A 230 -43.59 18.34 9.86
N VAL A 231 -44.08 17.69 10.93
CA VAL A 231 -45.28 18.17 11.65
C VAL A 231 -44.93 19.46 12.40
N GLY A 232 -45.54 20.58 11.99
CA GLY A 232 -45.33 21.90 12.59
C GLY A 232 -43.98 22.56 12.27
N GLY A 233 -43.20 22.00 11.34
CA GLY A 233 -41.87 22.48 10.96
C GLY A 233 -41.78 22.94 9.50
N PRO A 234 -40.60 23.48 9.09
CA PRO A 234 -40.35 23.89 7.70
C PRO A 234 -40.31 22.69 6.74
N GLU A 235 -40.68 22.90 5.47
CA GLU A 235 -40.42 21.93 4.40
C GLU A 235 -38.92 21.87 4.09
N VAL A 236 -38.36 20.65 3.99
CA VAL A 236 -36.94 20.45 3.69
C VAL A 236 -36.80 19.60 2.42
N GLU A 237 -35.99 20.08 1.48
CA GLU A 237 -35.68 19.36 0.23
C GLU A 237 -34.42 18.51 0.40
N PHE A 238 -34.52 17.25 -0.01
CA PHE A 238 -33.42 16.28 0.03
C PHE A 238 -33.02 15.87 -1.37
N ALA A 239 -31.73 15.89 -1.64
CA ALA A 239 -31.18 15.21 -2.81
C ALA A 239 -31.15 13.70 -2.55
N ASN A 240 -31.75 12.91 -3.45
CA ASN A 240 -31.88 11.44 -3.47
C ASN A 240 -30.52 10.71 -3.62
N PHE A 241 -29.39 11.43 -3.50
CA PHE A 241 -28.04 10.86 -3.47
C PHE A 241 -27.81 9.99 -2.23
N VAL A 242 -28.53 10.25 -1.14
CA VAL A 242 -28.62 9.31 -0.03
C VAL A 242 -29.55 8.19 -0.51
N LYS A 243 -28.98 7.04 -0.91
CA LYS A 243 -29.71 5.82 -1.31
C LYS A 243 -30.52 5.23 -0.14
N VAL A 244 -31.41 6.01 0.44
CA VAL A 244 -32.31 5.60 1.50
C VAL A 244 -33.33 4.66 0.88
N ARG A 245 -33.35 3.39 1.30
CA ARG A 245 -34.42 2.47 0.92
C ARG A 245 -35.68 2.88 1.67
N PHE A 246 -36.51 3.70 1.03
CA PHE A 246 -37.82 4.09 1.54
C PHE A 246 -38.73 2.84 1.59
N ARG A 247 -38.89 2.23 2.77
CA ARG A 247 -40.09 1.41 3.03
C ARG A 247 -41.27 2.38 3.09
N ARG A 248 -42.38 2.06 2.41
CA ARG A 248 -43.63 2.84 2.44
C ARG A 248 -44.04 3.03 3.91
N LEU A 249 -44.04 4.27 4.40
CA LEU A 249 -44.42 4.61 5.77
C LEU A 249 -45.61 5.57 5.74
N GLU A 250 -46.45 5.47 6.78
CA GLU A 250 -47.66 6.27 6.98
C GLU A 250 -47.33 7.53 7.82
N PRO A 251 -48.13 8.61 7.70
CA PRO A 251 -48.02 9.78 8.56
C PRO A 251 -48.05 9.43 10.05
N GLY A 252 -47.20 10.06 10.88
CA GLY A 252 -47.07 9.77 12.31
C GLY A 252 -45.86 8.90 12.71
N ALA A 253 -45.06 8.44 11.74
CA ALA A 253 -43.73 7.90 12.00
C ALA A 253 -42.77 9.00 12.50
N TYR A 254 -41.70 8.60 13.20
CA TYR A 254 -40.62 9.52 13.60
C TYR A 254 -39.42 9.33 12.67
N LEU A 255 -38.78 10.43 12.29
CA LEU A 255 -37.53 10.43 11.55
C LEU A 255 -36.41 10.77 12.51
N LEU A 256 -35.35 9.95 12.51
CA LEU A 256 -34.15 10.27 13.25
C LEU A 256 -33.23 11.04 12.31
N LEU A 257 -33.20 12.36 12.52
CA LEU A 257 -32.36 13.26 11.76
C LEU A 257 -30.98 13.29 12.42
N ARG A 258 -29.96 12.88 11.68
CA ARG A 258 -28.55 12.97 12.10
C ARG A 258 -27.85 13.93 11.16
N GLY A 259 -27.56 15.17 11.59
CA GLY A 259 -26.92 16.15 10.69
C GLY A 259 -26.28 17.33 11.39
N HIS A 260 -25.30 17.93 10.71
CA HIS A 260 -24.74 19.25 10.99
C HIS A 260 -25.03 20.14 9.77
N PHE A 261 -25.18 21.46 9.95
CA PHE A 261 -25.74 22.49 9.04
C PHE A 261 -25.47 22.45 7.50
N SER A 262 -24.67 21.52 6.98
CA SER A 262 -24.45 21.28 5.55
C SER A 262 -25.07 19.97 5.02
N ARG A 263 -25.39 18.98 5.87
CA ARG A 263 -25.95 17.67 5.47
C ARG A 263 -26.82 17.03 6.57
N LEU A 264 -27.98 16.52 6.16
CA LEU A 264 -28.93 15.81 7.02
C LEU A 264 -28.99 14.34 6.58
N ILE A 265 -28.58 13.41 7.45
CA ILE A 265 -28.77 11.98 7.23
C ILE A 265 -30.04 11.54 7.95
N VAL A 266 -31.00 11.04 7.19
CA VAL A 266 -32.29 10.59 7.73
C VAL A 266 -32.21 9.08 7.98
N ASP A 267 -32.10 8.69 9.26
CA ASP A 267 -32.23 7.29 9.69
C ASP A 267 -33.70 7.04 10.04
N MET A 268 -34.37 6.18 9.28
CA MET A 268 -35.80 5.95 9.39
C MET A 268 -36.06 4.65 10.13
N GLN A 269 -36.30 4.73 11.44
CA GLN A 269 -36.69 3.58 12.26
C GLN A 269 -38.16 3.67 12.64
N ALA A 270 -38.90 2.56 12.49
CA ALA A 270 -40.21 2.45 13.12
C ALA A 270 -40.00 2.35 14.64
N LEU A 271 -40.54 3.29 15.41
CA LEU A 271 -40.55 3.17 16.86
C LEU A 271 -41.32 1.90 17.23
N SER A 272 -40.66 1.01 17.98
CA SER A 272 -41.41 0.00 18.71
C SER A 272 -42.32 0.73 19.70
N ALA A 273 -43.60 0.35 19.73
CA ALA A 273 -44.57 0.90 20.66
C ALA A 273 -44.12 0.52 22.09
N GLY A 274 -43.30 1.35 22.74
CA GLY A 274 -42.77 0.98 24.06
C GLY A 274 -41.85 1.96 24.78
N SER A 275 -41.18 2.91 24.13
CA SER A 275 -40.31 3.85 24.85
C SER A 275 -40.96 5.23 24.98
N ARG A 276 -41.59 5.48 26.14
CA ARG A 276 -41.76 6.82 26.70
C ARG A 276 -40.69 7.06 27.76
#